data_AF-A0A7V5K8E2-F1
#
_entry.id   AF-A0A7V5K8E2-F1
#
_cell.length_a   1.000
_cell.length_b   1.000
_cell.length_c   1.000
_cell.angle_alpha   90.00
_cell.angle_beta   90.00
_cell.angle_gamma   90.00
#
_symmetry.space_group_name_H-M   'P 1'
#
loop_
_entity.id
_entity.type
_entity.pdbx_description
1 polymer ?
#
loop_
_entity_poly.entity_id
_entity_poly.type
_entity_poly.pdbx_seq_one_letter_code
_entity_poly.pdbx_strand_id
1 'polypeptide(L)'
;MNLKLTYAGKTNTGLVRTGNEDSFKIDGDCNLFIVCDGMGGHQAGEVASSDACETITYCFSELALDINENEVLNLKENLSPAADLLVKSIRIANRSIYMRSRSNSALTGMGTTIVAAVFEDDFIHIAHVGDS
;
A
#
# COMPACT_ATOMS: atom_id res chain seq x y z
N MET A 1 -16.35 -15.87 13.22
CA MET A 1 -16.80 -16.64 12.04
C MET A 1 -15.58 -16.87 11.15
N ASN A 2 -15.48 -17.96 10.38
CA ASN A 2 -14.41 -18.06 9.37
C ASN A 2 -14.82 -17.29 8.12
N LEU A 3 -14.31 -16.07 7.96
CA LEU A 3 -14.48 -15.28 6.76
C LEU A 3 -13.83 -16.01 5.57
N LYS A 4 -14.59 -16.27 4.51
CA LYS A 4 -14.07 -16.84 3.27
C LYS A 4 -14.09 -15.80 2.18
N LEU A 5 -12.93 -15.29 1.82
CA LEU A 5 -12.78 -14.34 0.72
C LEU A 5 -12.55 -15.06 -0.60
N THR A 6 -13.15 -14.55 -1.67
CA THR A 6 -12.84 -14.92 -3.05
C THR A 6 -12.51 -13.65 -3.79
N TYR A 7 -11.35 -13.61 -4.41
CA TYR A 7 -10.79 -12.39 -4.97
C TYR A 7 -10.14 -12.65 -6.32
N ALA A 8 -10.07 -11.62 -7.13
CA ALA A 8 -9.34 -11.57 -8.38
C ALA A 8 -8.87 -10.13 -8.61
N GLY A 9 -7.75 -9.97 -9.29
CA GLY A 9 -7.23 -8.66 -9.64
C GLY A 9 -6.91 -8.58 -11.12
N LYS A 10 -7.15 -7.41 -11.71
CA LYS A 10 -6.87 -7.13 -13.12
C LYS A 10 -6.56 -5.65 -13.26
N THR A 11 -5.57 -5.34 -14.08
CA THR A 11 -5.26 -3.97 -14.50
C THR A 11 -5.07 -3.92 -16.03
N ASN A 12 -5.23 -2.75 -16.63
CA ASN A 12 -5.06 -2.54 -18.06
C ASN A 12 -4.63 -1.10 -18.35
N THR A 13 -3.64 -0.93 -19.23
CA THR A 13 -3.14 0.39 -19.66
C THR A 13 -4.21 1.29 -20.32
N GLY A 14 -5.28 0.68 -20.84
CA GLY A 14 -6.25 1.36 -21.68
C GLY A 14 -5.72 1.60 -23.09
N LEU A 15 -6.35 2.55 -23.80
CA LEU A 15 -6.11 2.80 -25.22
C LEU A 15 -5.32 4.10 -25.50
N VAL A 16 -5.07 4.91 -24.46
CA VAL A 16 -4.53 6.27 -24.61
C VAL A 16 -3.12 6.39 -24.01
N ARG A 17 -2.87 5.76 -22.86
CA ARG A 17 -1.59 5.85 -22.16
C ARG A 17 -0.59 4.87 -22.79
N THR A 18 0.69 5.20 -22.75
CA THR A 18 1.78 4.36 -23.26
C THR A 18 2.30 3.35 -22.24
N GLY A 19 1.99 3.56 -20.96
CA GLY A 19 2.38 2.71 -19.84
C GLY A 19 1.26 2.64 -18.81
N ASN A 20 1.29 1.59 -18.00
CA ASN A 20 0.35 1.42 -16.90
C ASN A 20 1.03 1.83 -15.61
N GLU A 21 0.58 2.92 -15.00
CA GLU A 21 1.07 3.38 -13.70
C GLU A 21 0.19 2.87 -12.55
N ASP A 22 -0.81 2.04 -12.84
CA ASP A 22 -1.59 1.36 -11.81
C ASP A 22 -0.84 0.13 -11.29
N SER A 23 -0.89 -0.09 -9.98
CA SER A 23 -0.40 -1.30 -9.34
C SER A 23 -1.41 -1.79 -8.31
N PHE A 24 -1.49 -3.12 -8.14
CA PHE A 24 -2.30 -3.71 -7.09
C PHE A 24 -1.60 -4.92 -6.49
N LYS A 25 -1.91 -5.23 -5.24
CA LYS A 25 -1.57 -6.50 -4.60
C LYS A 25 -2.75 -7.11 -3.86
N ILE A 26 -2.73 -8.44 -3.87
CA ILE A 26 -3.64 -9.29 -3.12
C ILE A 26 -2.75 -10.27 -2.37
N ASP A 27 -2.72 -10.13 -1.06
CA ASP A 27 -2.07 -11.08 -0.17
C ASP A 27 -3.17 -11.84 0.58
N GLY A 28 -3.37 -13.09 0.17
CA GLY A 28 -4.38 -13.98 0.74
C GLY A 28 -4.05 -14.48 2.14
N ASP A 29 -2.77 -14.51 2.51
CA ASP A 29 -2.33 -14.99 3.82
C ASP A 29 -2.63 -13.93 4.88
N CYS A 30 -2.46 -12.66 4.53
CA CYS A 30 -2.78 -11.51 5.38
C CYS A 30 -4.19 -10.94 5.17
N ASN A 31 -5.01 -11.51 4.27
CA ASN A 31 -6.27 -10.92 3.79
C ASN A 31 -6.16 -9.42 3.44
N LEU A 32 -5.06 -9.04 2.79
CA LEU A 32 -4.70 -7.67 2.46
C LEU A 32 -4.86 -7.41 0.96
N PHE A 33 -5.47 -6.28 0.64
CA PHE A 33 -5.79 -5.86 -0.72
C PHE A 33 -5.35 -4.41 -0.90
N ILE A 34 -4.58 -4.12 -1.95
CA ILE A 34 -4.00 -2.79 -2.18
C ILE A 34 -4.20 -2.41 -3.64
N VAL A 35 -4.59 -1.17 -3.90
CA VAL A 35 -4.59 -0.53 -5.23
C VAL A 35 -3.88 0.81 -5.13
N CYS A 36 -3.04 1.11 -6.10
CA CYS A 36 -2.24 2.32 -6.20
C CYS A 36 -2.30 2.83 -7.65
N ASP A 37 -2.60 4.11 -7.85
CA ASP A 37 -2.53 4.83 -9.12
C ASP A 37 -1.33 5.78 -9.09
N GLY A 38 -0.31 5.41 -9.86
CA GLY A 38 0.95 6.11 -9.94
C GLY A 38 0.84 7.41 -10.73
N MET A 39 1.50 8.44 -10.24
CA MET A 39 1.66 9.71 -10.93
C MET A 39 3.13 10.11 -11.00
N GLY A 40 3.58 10.51 -12.18
CA GLY A 40 4.94 10.98 -12.40
C GLY A 40 5.22 11.23 -13.87
N GLY A 41 6.30 11.96 -14.17
CA GLY A 41 6.83 12.01 -15.54
C GLY A 41 7.65 10.75 -15.84
N HIS A 42 7.82 10.42 -17.13
CA HIS A 42 8.78 9.39 -17.61
C HIS A 42 8.83 8.09 -16.76
N GLN A 43 7.70 7.37 -16.65
CA GLN A 43 7.52 6.09 -15.92
C GLN A 43 7.74 6.15 -14.40
N ALA A 44 7.93 7.32 -13.81
CA ALA A 44 8.14 7.40 -12.37
C ALA A 44 6.88 7.06 -11.56
N GLY A 45 5.68 7.19 -12.14
CA GLY A 45 4.43 6.77 -11.50
C GLY A 45 4.35 5.27 -11.28
N GLU A 46 4.68 4.47 -12.31
CA GLU A 46 4.74 2.99 -12.23
C GLU A 46 5.68 2.51 -11.10
N VAL A 47 6.82 3.19 -10.93
CA VAL A 47 7.76 2.89 -9.86
C VAL A 47 7.15 3.21 -8.49
N ALA A 48 6.51 4.37 -8.34
CA ALA A 48 5.91 4.78 -7.07
C ALA A 48 4.75 3.87 -6.65
N SER A 49 3.86 3.50 -7.58
CA SER A 49 2.71 2.63 -7.31
C SER A 49 3.16 1.22 -6.91
N SER A 50 4.15 0.66 -7.63
CA SER A 50 4.71 -0.66 -7.33
C SER A 50 5.41 -0.66 -5.97
N ASP A 51 6.25 0.34 -5.69
CA ASP A 51 6.95 0.51 -4.41
C ASP A 51 5.96 0.56 -3.24
N ALA A 52 4.84 1.26 -3.40
CA ALA A 52 3.80 1.34 -2.37
C ALA A 52 3.17 -0.03 -2.09
N CYS A 53 2.74 -0.74 -3.13
CA CYS A 53 2.16 -2.08 -2.98
C CYS A 53 3.14 -3.06 -2.32
N GLU A 54 4.39 -3.09 -2.79
CA GLU A 54 5.42 -3.99 -2.26
C GLU A 54 5.76 -3.68 -0.80
N THR A 55 5.96 -2.40 -0.48
CA THR A 55 6.32 -1.98 0.89
C THR A 55 5.20 -2.31 1.88
N ILE A 56 3.94 -2.06 1.51
CA ILE A 56 2.81 -2.36 2.40
C ILE A 56 2.66 -3.87 2.59
N THR A 57 2.75 -4.65 1.50
CA THR A 57 2.69 -6.13 1.58
C THR A 57 3.80 -6.68 2.47
N TYR A 58 5.05 -6.21 2.28
CA TYR A 58 6.20 -6.61 3.10
C TYR A 58 6.01 -6.29 4.59
N CYS A 59 5.46 -5.13 4.90
CA CYS A 59 5.15 -4.78 6.29
C CYS A 59 4.14 -5.76 6.91
N PHE A 60 3.15 -6.22 6.14
CA PHE A 60 2.18 -7.19 6.64
C PHE A 60 2.77 -8.59 6.79
N SER A 61 3.71 -9.00 5.93
CA SER A 61 4.37 -10.31 6.08
C SER A 61 5.38 -10.34 7.22
N GLU A 62 6.16 -9.27 7.43
CA GLU A 62 7.27 -9.25 8.39
C GLU A 62 6.89 -8.57 9.72
N LEU A 63 6.24 -7.40 9.71
CA LEU A 63 5.93 -6.68 10.95
C LEU A 63 4.76 -7.31 11.71
N ALA A 64 3.87 -8.07 11.05
CA ALA A 64 2.85 -8.85 11.76
C ALA A 64 3.47 -9.88 12.72
N LEU A 65 4.72 -10.29 12.48
CA LEU A 65 5.47 -11.19 13.37
C LEU A 65 6.07 -10.44 14.58
N ASP A 66 6.39 -9.15 14.41
CA ASP A 66 7.06 -8.29 15.42
C ASP A 66 6.11 -7.45 16.29
N ILE A 67 4.80 -7.41 16.02
CA ILE A 67 3.82 -6.69 16.88
C ILE A 67 3.75 -7.26 18.31
N ASN A 68 4.47 -8.35 18.59
CA ASN A 68 4.62 -8.89 19.95
C ASN A 68 5.50 -8.02 20.87
N GLU A 69 6.37 -7.12 20.40
CA GLU A 69 7.28 -6.40 21.31
C GLU A 69 7.48 -4.89 20.97
N ASN A 70 6.80 -4.05 21.74
CA ASN A 70 7.35 -2.82 22.36
C ASN A 70 7.81 -1.62 21.51
N GLU A 71 7.31 -1.36 20.30
CA GLU A 71 7.44 -0.01 19.71
C GLU A 71 6.18 0.44 18.95
N VAL A 72 5.10 0.63 19.71
CA VAL A 72 3.93 1.37 19.22
C VAL A 72 4.27 2.86 19.27
N LEU A 73 4.68 3.44 18.14
CA LEU A 73 4.43 4.84 17.85
C LEU A 73 2.93 5.08 18.07
N ASN A 74 2.56 5.57 19.25
CA ASN A 74 1.18 5.81 19.71
C ASN A 74 0.44 6.79 18.78
N LEU A 75 0.00 6.31 17.63
CA LEU A 75 -0.84 7.04 16.70
C LEU A 75 -2.29 6.71 17.05
N LYS A 76 -2.80 7.50 18.00
CA LYS A 76 -4.19 7.58 18.48
C LYS A 76 -4.69 6.39 19.31
N GLU A 77 -5.33 6.71 20.43
CA GLU A 77 -5.84 5.78 21.45
C GLU A 77 -6.97 4.83 21.00
N ASN A 78 -7.25 4.63 19.70
CA ASN A 78 -8.48 3.92 19.26
C ASN A 78 -8.36 3.09 17.96
N LEU A 79 -7.16 2.70 17.51
CA LEU A 79 -7.01 1.82 16.33
C LEU A 79 -6.78 0.37 16.75
N SER A 80 -7.34 -0.58 15.98
CA SER A 80 -6.95 -1.98 16.09
C SER A 80 -5.49 -2.17 15.65
N PRO A 81 -4.81 -3.25 16.06
CA PRO A 81 -3.46 -3.56 15.59
C PRO A 81 -3.35 -3.59 14.06
N ALA A 82 -4.33 -4.16 13.36
CA ALA A 82 -4.36 -4.20 11.89
C ALA A 82 -4.50 -2.80 11.26
N ALA A 83 -5.35 -1.94 11.83
CA ALA A 83 -5.50 -0.56 11.37
C ALA A 83 -4.25 0.30 11.64
N ASP A 84 -3.61 0.12 12.81
CA ASP A 84 -2.35 0.78 13.13
C ASP A 84 -1.22 0.32 12.19
N LEU A 85 -1.16 -0.98 11.88
CA LEU A 85 -0.21 -1.53 10.91
C LEU A 85 -0.43 -0.92 9.52
N LEU A 86 -1.67 -0.83 9.01
CA LEU A 86 -1.96 -0.14 7.74
C LEU A 86 -1.40 1.29 7.72
N VAL A 87 -1.65 2.07 8.78
CA VAL A 87 -1.17 3.46 8.88
C VAL A 87 0.35 3.51 8.87
N LYS A 88 1.02 2.63 9.62
CA LYS A 88 2.49 2.53 9.66
C LYS A 88 3.06 2.14 8.30
N SER A 89 2.53 1.11 7.66
CA SER A 89 2.94 0.63 6.34
C SER A 89 2.83 1.73 5.28
N ILE A 90 1.72 2.48 5.26
CA ILE A 90 1.52 3.60 4.32
C ILE A 90 2.55 4.71 4.57
N ARG A 91 2.86 5.02 5.83
CA ARG A 91 3.88 6.02 6.16
C ARG A 91 5.29 5.58 5.75
N ILE A 92 5.62 4.30 5.92
CA ILE A 92 6.89 3.72 5.48
C ILE A 92 6.98 3.80 3.94
N ALA A 93 5.93 3.38 3.24
CA ALA A 93 5.84 3.47 1.77
C ALA A 93 6.04 4.91 1.28
N ASN A 94 5.28 5.87 1.83
CA ASN A 94 5.41 7.29 1.49
C ASN A 94 6.83 7.81 1.74
N ARG A 95 7.45 7.46 2.87
CA ARG A 95 8.83 7.88 3.17
C ARG A 95 9.82 7.28 2.17
N SER A 96 9.68 6.01 1.81
CA SER A 96 10.53 5.34 0.82
C SER A 96 10.44 6.03 -0.55
N ILE A 97 9.22 6.24 -1.04
CA ILE A 97 8.92 6.91 -2.32
C ILE A 97 9.50 8.33 -2.33
N TYR A 98 9.27 9.10 -1.27
CA TYR A 98 9.80 10.45 -1.15
C TYR A 98 11.33 10.47 -1.16
N MET A 99 11.99 9.57 -0.43
CA MET A 99 13.45 9.51 -0.41
C MET A 99 14.03 9.12 -1.78
N ARG A 100 13.40 8.19 -2.49
CA ARG A 100 13.79 7.78 -3.84
C ARG A 100 13.59 8.88 -4.87
N SER A 101 12.48 9.63 -4.78
CA SER A 101 12.22 10.76 -5.68
C SER A 101 13.22 11.90 -5.48
N ARG A 102 13.78 12.02 -4.27
CA ARG A 102 14.83 13.00 -3.93
C ARG A 102 16.24 12.59 -4.33
N SER A 103 16.54 11.30 -4.37
CA SER A 103 17.90 10.78 -4.61
C SER A 103 18.16 10.37 -6.06
N ASN A 104 17.11 10.13 -6.85
CA ASN A 104 17.20 9.77 -8.26
C ASN A 104 16.50 10.82 -9.13
N SER A 105 17.25 11.50 -10.00
CA SER A 105 16.71 12.51 -10.91
C SER A 105 15.67 11.95 -11.89
N ALA A 106 15.76 10.67 -12.26
CA ALA A 106 14.77 10.00 -13.10
C ALA A 106 13.42 9.78 -12.40
N LEU A 107 13.40 9.84 -11.06
CA LEU A 107 12.21 9.61 -10.23
C LEU A 107 11.67 10.91 -9.60
N THR A 108 12.20 12.05 -10.01
CA THR A 108 11.81 13.34 -9.42
C THR A 108 10.33 13.61 -9.64
N GLY A 109 9.63 13.91 -8.54
CA GLY A 109 8.20 14.22 -8.57
C GLY A 109 7.28 13.00 -8.64
N MET A 110 7.81 11.77 -8.57
CA MET A 110 6.94 10.60 -8.49
C MET A 110 6.10 10.57 -7.22
N GLY A 111 4.91 10.03 -7.35
CA GLY A 111 3.98 9.76 -6.26
C GLY A 111 2.95 8.72 -6.70
N THR A 112 2.08 8.32 -5.78
CA THR A 112 0.99 7.41 -6.08
C THR A 112 -0.15 7.66 -5.10
N THR A 113 -1.37 7.39 -5.52
CA THR A 113 -2.48 7.14 -4.59
C THR A 113 -2.28 5.80 -3.88
N ILE A 114 -3.01 5.57 -2.78
CA ILE A 114 -3.07 4.29 -2.10
C ILE A 114 -4.49 4.08 -1.57
N VAL A 115 -5.10 2.93 -1.91
CA VAL A 115 -6.25 2.37 -1.20
C VAL A 115 -5.84 0.98 -0.73
N ALA A 116 -5.92 0.74 0.58
CA ALA A 116 -5.61 -0.56 1.16
C ALA A 116 -6.75 -1.01 2.08
N ALA A 117 -7.09 -2.29 2.00
CA ALA A 117 -8.07 -2.95 2.85
C ALA A 117 -7.47 -4.21 3.46
N VAL A 118 -7.59 -4.37 4.77
CA VAL A 118 -7.32 -5.63 5.46
C VAL A 118 -8.59 -6.13 6.14
N PHE A 119 -8.88 -7.41 5.97
CA PHE A 119 -10.02 -8.07 6.60
C PHE A 119 -9.54 -8.83 7.84
N GLU A 120 -10.14 -8.52 8.99
CA GLU A 120 -9.84 -9.12 10.29
C GLU A 120 -11.17 -9.49 10.96
N ASP A 121 -11.41 -10.78 11.18
CA ASP A 121 -12.66 -11.32 11.73
C ASP A 121 -13.93 -10.77 11.05
N ASP A 122 -14.70 -9.95 11.77
CA ASP A 122 -15.95 -9.33 11.32
C ASP A 122 -15.76 -7.85 10.88
N PHE A 123 -14.51 -7.39 10.78
CA PHE A 123 -14.15 -6.02 10.44
C PHE A 123 -13.33 -5.92 9.15
N ILE A 124 -13.48 -4.77 8.50
CA ILE A 124 -12.65 -4.34 7.38
C ILE A 124 -12.01 -3.03 7.78
N HIS A 125 -10.69 -2.97 7.74
CA HIS A 125 -9.94 -1.73 7.95
C HIS A 125 -9.51 -1.19 6.59
N ILE A 126 -9.92 0.04 6.29
CA ILE A 126 -9.62 0.70 5.02
C ILE A 126 -8.79 1.95 5.29
N ALA A 127 -7.68 2.09 4.57
CA ALA A 127 -6.87 3.29 4.55
C ALA A 127 -6.77 3.84 3.12
N HIS A 128 -6.83 5.17 3.00
CA HIS A 128 -6.95 5.86 1.71
C HIS A 128 -6.07 7.13 1.69
N VAL A 129 -5.36 7.33 0.58
CA VAL A 129 -4.58 8.54 0.26
C VAL A 129 -4.72 8.82 -1.23
N GLY A 130 -5.20 10.01 -1.59
CA GLY A 130 -5.40 10.40 -2.99
C GLY A 130 -6.86 10.36 -3.38
N ASP A 131 -7.16 9.86 -4.57
CA ASP A 131 -8.49 9.89 -5.20
C ASP A 131 -8.87 8.60 -5.95
N SER A 132 -8.09 7.53 -5.79
CA SER A 132 -8.47 6.19 -6.24
C SER A 132 -9.72 5.65 -5.57
#